data_AF-A0A959Q3G3-F1
#
_entry.id   AF-A0A959Q3G3-F1
#
_cell.length_a   1.000
_cell.length_b   1.000
_cell.length_c   1.000
_cell.angle_alpha   90.00
_cell.angle_beta   90.00
_cell.angle_gamma   90.00
#
_symmetry.space_group_name_H-M   'P 1'
#
loop_
_entity.id
_entity.type
_entity.pdbx_description
1 polymer ?
#
loop_
_entity_poly.entity_id
_entity_poly.type
_entity_poly.pdbx_seq_one_letter_code
_entity_poly.pdbx_strand_id
1 'polypeptide(L)'
;GESGEQSPSIPEKVEKVRLVLLYRWQFYAVKQDQTFTGYLLNLNKQEGENPTLLLQLPVNKGVSDEDQAINHAFNMGYVPVNHHTRQGDQTVSWYRGPLLPFRLDGKIKIPVPGPDSVTAYNPDTGMFDVSYAAAWTLGRLLALQNNHFAENLYNWKRENILEAISNFEAETIKRTLLEIVKEEPALKLDTMENLELINLSIKQILAEFIRKTQIHEL
;
A
#
# COMPACT_ATOMS: atom_id res chain seq x y z
N GLY A 1 11.56 -39.16 8.81
CA GLY A 1 11.93 -39.91 7.60
C GLY A 1 12.92 -39.09 6.81
N GLU A 2 14.14 -38.97 7.34
CA GLU A 2 15.20 -38.11 6.78
C GLU A 2 16.42 -38.88 6.29
N SER A 3 16.52 -40.18 6.57
CA SER A 3 17.51 -41.05 5.95
C SER A 3 16.85 -41.73 4.76
N GLY A 4 17.27 -41.40 3.53
CA GLY A 4 16.87 -42.10 2.29
C GLY A 4 17.39 -43.53 2.21
N GLU A 5 17.42 -44.24 3.34
CA GLU A 5 17.83 -45.62 3.44
C GLU A 5 16.77 -46.54 2.79
N GLN A 6 17.27 -47.60 2.16
CA GLN A 6 16.41 -48.60 1.53
C GLN A 6 15.47 -49.20 2.58
N SER A 7 14.16 -49.10 2.35
CA SER A 7 13.18 -49.73 3.23
C SER A 7 13.38 -51.26 3.23
N PRO A 8 13.22 -51.93 4.38
CA PRO A 8 13.40 -53.38 4.49
C PRO A 8 12.48 -54.10 3.50
N SER A 9 13.00 -55.17 2.88
CA SER A 9 12.26 -55.96 1.90
C SER A 9 10.99 -56.55 2.52
N ILE A 10 9.93 -56.61 1.71
CA ILE A 10 8.64 -57.16 2.13
C ILE A 10 8.81 -58.66 2.42
N PRO A 11 8.31 -59.18 3.56
CA PRO A 11 8.41 -60.60 3.90
C PRO A 11 7.66 -61.50 2.91
N GLU A 12 8.22 -62.68 2.59
CA GLU A 12 7.77 -63.62 1.54
C GLU A 12 6.32 -64.16 1.67
N LYS A 13 5.59 -63.85 2.75
CA LYS A 13 4.21 -64.32 3.02
C LYS A 13 3.12 -63.26 2.88
N VAL A 14 3.44 -62.06 2.40
CA VAL A 14 2.47 -60.95 2.30
C VAL A 14 2.00 -60.78 0.86
N GLU A 15 0.78 -61.24 0.54
CA GLU A 15 0.21 -61.13 -0.81
C GLU A 15 -0.37 -59.75 -1.14
N LYS A 16 -0.76 -58.94 -0.14
CA LYS A 16 -1.38 -57.62 -0.36
C LYS A 16 -0.87 -56.59 0.64
N VAL A 17 -0.41 -55.45 0.14
CA VAL A 17 0.01 -54.29 0.93
C VAL A 17 -0.91 -53.12 0.62
N ARG A 18 -1.35 -52.39 1.66
CA ARG A 18 -2.11 -51.14 1.52
C ARG A 18 -1.18 -49.96 1.76
N LEU A 19 -0.88 -49.20 0.71
CA LEU A 19 -0.11 -47.96 0.82
C LEU A 19 -1.06 -46.77 1.01
N VAL A 20 -0.75 -45.91 1.97
CA VAL A 20 -1.44 -44.62 2.15
C VAL A 20 -0.61 -43.55 1.45
N LEU A 21 -1.13 -43.01 0.34
CA LEU A 21 -0.53 -41.91 -0.39
C LEU A 21 -0.99 -40.58 0.23
N LEU A 22 -0.08 -39.85 0.88
CA LEU A 22 -0.39 -38.54 1.47
C LEU A 22 -0.41 -37.42 0.42
N TYR A 23 0.48 -37.50 -0.57
CA TYR A 23 0.61 -36.51 -1.63
C TYR A 23 0.81 -37.19 -2.97
N ARG A 24 0.16 -36.65 -4.00
CA ARG A 24 0.26 -37.11 -5.39
C ARG A 24 0.53 -35.90 -6.28
N TRP A 25 1.59 -35.97 -7.06
CA TRP A 25 1.89 -34.98 -8.09
C TRP A 25 1.83 -35.64 -9.46
N GLN A 26 1.26 -34.92 -10.42
CA GLN A 26 1.32 -35.27 -11.83
C GLN A 26 1.92 -34.09 -12.57
N PHE A 27 2.87 -34.38 -13.45
CA PHE A 27 3.44 -33.40 -14.36
C PHE A 27 3.08 -33.82 -15.78
N TYR A 28 2.56 -32.88 -16.55
CA TYR A 28 2.29 -33.06 -17.97
C TYR A 28 3.32 -32.23 -18.72
N ALA A 29 4.15 -32.89 -19.52
CA ALA A 29 4.99 -32.21 -20.50
C ALA A 29 4.19 -32.11 -21.79
N VAL A 30 3.70 -30.92 -22.10
CA VAL A 30 3.10 -30.65 -23.42
C VAL A 30 4.22 -30.76 -24.45
N LYS A 31 4.01 -31.56 -25.49
CA LYS A 31 4.95 -31.66 -26.61
C LYS A 31 4.93 -30.31 -27.33
N GLN A 32 5.93 -29.48 -27.08
CA GLN A 32 6.06 -28.19 -27.75
C GLN A 32 6.75 -28.39 -29.10
N ASP A 33 6.20 -27.78 -30.15
CA ASP A 33 6.75 -27.82 -31.51
C ASP A 33 8.08 -27.05 -31.65
N GLN A 34 8.49 -26.31 -30.61
CA GLN A 34 9.70 -25.50 -30.60
C GLN A 34 10.71 -26.03 -29.58
N THR A 35 11.97 -26.14 -30.00
CA THR A 35 13.10 -26.47 -29.15
C THR A 35 13.55 -25.25 -28.34
N PHE A 36 14.17 -25.46 -27.17
CA PHE A 36 14.74 -24.38 -26.34
C PHE A 36 15.64 -23.42 -27.14
N THR A 37 16.48 -23.97 -28.01
CA THR A 37 17.32 -23.20 -28.93
C THR A 37 16.49 -22.35 -29.89
N GLY A 38 15.37 -22.88 -30.39
CA GLY A 38 14.43 -22.13 -31.23
C GLY A 38 13.86 -20.91 -30.50
N TYR A 39 13.50 -21.04 -29.23
CA TYR A 39 13.07 -19.90 -28.43
C TYR A 39 14.18 -18.86 -28.28
N LEU A 40 15.39 -19.26 -27.87
CA LEU A 40 16.52 -18.34 -27.69
C LEU A 40 16.89 -17.57 -28.97
N LEU A 41 16.89 -18.23 -30.13
CA LEU A 41 17.19 -17.59 -31.41
C LEU A 41 16.07 -16.64 -31.88
N ASN A 42 14.83 -16.88 -31.43
CA ASN A 42 13.68 -16.07 -31.80
C ASN A 42 13.38 -14.92 -30.81
N LEU A 43 14.05 -14.86 -29.65
CA LEU A 43 13.83 -13.80 -28.64
C LEU A 43 14.10 -12.38 -29.15
N ASN A 44 15.00 -12.22 -30.13
CA ASN A 44 15.50 -10.92 -30.60
C ASN A 44 15.22 -10.66 -32.09
N LYS A 45 14.25 -11.34 -32.69
CA LYS A 45 13.99 -11.15 -34.14
C LYS A 45 13.49 -9.73 -34.43
N GLN A 46 14.29 -9.01 -35.23
CA GLN A 46 14.07 -7.64 -35.69
C GLN A 46 12.99 -7.51 -36.78
N GLU A 47 11.84 -8.17 -36.64
CA GLU A 47 10.73 -8.04 -37.61
C GLU A 47 9.68 -7.00 -37.21
N GLY A 48 9.99 -6.15 -36.22
CA GLY A 48 9.21 -4.97 -35.85
C GLY A 48 10.13 -3.79 -35.54
N GLU A 49 9.63 -2.58 -35.74
CA GLU A 49 10.34 -1.29 -35.59
C GLU A 49 10.96 -1.03 -34.19
N ASN A 50 10.78 -1.95 -33.22
CA ASN A 50 11.26 -1.82 -31.84
C ASN A 50 12.26 -2.95 -31.46
N PRO A 51 13.56 -2.79 -31.73
CA PRO A 51 14.56 -3.86 -31.59
C PRO A 51 15.05 -4.14 -30.16
N THR A 52 14.30 -3.83 -29.09
CA THR A 52 14.85 -3.81 -27.72
C THR A 52 14.00 -4.40 -26.59
N LEU A 53 12.84 -5.02 -26.85
CA LEU A 53 11.96 -5.47 -25.77
C LEU A 53 11.90 -7.00 -25.60
N LEU A 54 12.77 -7.52 -24.75
CA LEU A 54 12.86 -8.92 -24.34
C LEU A 54 11.66 -9.43 -23.49
N LEU A 55 10.68 -8.57 -23.17
CA LEU A 55 9.58 -8.85 -22.24
C LEU A 55 8.26 -8.18 -22.70
N GLN A 56 7.83 -8.47 -23.92
CA GLN A 56 6.53 -8.01 -24.44
C GLN A 56 5.53 -9.17 -24.55
N LEU A 57 4.26 -8.86 -24.36
CA LEU A 57 3.17 -9.76 -24.74
C LEU A 57 3.11 -9.88 -26.27
N PRO A 58 2.69 -11.03 -26.80
CA PRO A 58 2.51 -11.20 -28.24
C PRO A 58 1.51 -10.19 -28.77
N VAL A 59 1.97 -9.38 -29.72
CA VAL A 59 1.20 -8.36 -30.42
C VAL A 59 0.45 -9.05 -31.58
N ASN A 60 -0.86 -8.89 -31.66
CA ASN A 60 -1.64 -9.46 -32.76
C ASN A 60 -1.70 -8.43 -33.91
N LYS A 61 -1.50 -8.86 -35.15
CA LYS A 61 -1.61 -7.97 -36.33
C LYS A 61 -3.08 -7.71 -36.70
N GLY A 62 -3.91 -7.39 -35.71
CA GLY A 62 -5.29 -6.96 -35.91
C GLY A 62 -5.34 -5.64 -36.66
N VAL A 63 -6.40 -5.44 -37.45
CA VAL A 63 -6.57 -4.30 -38.36
C VAL A 63 -7.41 -3.18 -37.72
N SER A 64 -8.09 -3.45 -36.61
CA SER A 64 -8.93 -2.48 -35.89
C SER A 64 -8.10 -1.40 -35.20
N ASP A 65 -8.65 -0.17 -35.10
CA ASP A 65 -8.05 0.92 -34.31
C ASP A 65 -7.90 0.54 -32.82
N GLU A 66 -8.82 -0.29 -32.30
CA GLU A 66 -8.78 -0.82 -30.94
C GLU A 66 -7.61 -1.80 -30.75
N ASP A 67 -7.37 -2.65 -31.75
CA ASP A 67 -6.23 -3.58 -31.74
C ASP A 67 -4.91 -2.80 -31.77
N GLN A 68 -4.84 -1.70 -32.53
CA GLN A 68 -3.66 -0.84 -32.56
C GLN A 68 -3.39 -0.19 -31.19
N ALA A 69 -4.42 0.28 -30.50
CA ALA A 69 -4.29 0.85 -29.16
C ALA A 69 -3.79 -0.17 -28.12
N ILE A 70 -4.32 -1.40 -28.16
CA ILE A 70 -3.89 -2.51 -27.29
C ILE A 70 -2.43 -2.90 -27.60
N ASN A 71 -2.09 -3.03 -28.88
CA ASN A 71 -0.74 -3.34 -29.33
C ASN A 71 0.26 -2.27 -28.90
N HIS A 72 -0.12 -0.99 -28.95
CA HIS A 72 0.70 0.10 -28.45
C HIS A 72 0.90 0.00 -26.93
N ALA A 73 -0.14 -0.33 -26.17
CA ALA A 73 -0.02 -0.56 -24.73
C ALA A 73 0.94 -1.72 -24.40
N PHE A 74 0.84 -2.85 -25.11
CA PHE A 74 1.77 -3.97 -24.95
C PHE A 74 3.21 -3.59 -25.29
N ASN A 75 3.40 -2.79 -26.36
CA ASN A 75 4.73 -2.30 -26.73
C ASN A 75 5.35 -1.41 -25.64
N MET A 76 4.53 -0.65 -24.92
CA MET A 76 4.94 0.13 -23.75
C MET A 76 5.12 -0.71 -22.46
N GLY A 77 4.90 -2.03 -22.52
CA GLY A 77 5.08 -2.94 -21.39
C GLY A 77 3.87 -3.03 -20.44
N TYR A 78 2.69 -2.59 -20.87
CA TYR A 78 1.46 -2.74 -20.11
C TYR A 78 0.90 -4.17 -20.24
N VAL A 79 0.32 -4.64 -19.13
CA VAL A 79 -0.36 -5.93 -19.03
C VAL A 79 -1.76 -5.69 -18.47
N PRO A 80 -2.81 -6.30 -19.06
CA PRO A 80 -4.15 -6.20 -18.52
C PRO A 80 -4.26 -7.12 -17.30
N VAL A 81 -4.75 -6.57 -16.19
CA VAL A 81 -4.98 -7.33 -14.95
C VAL A 81 -6.42 -7.13 -14.47
N ASN A 82 -7.00 -8.20 -13.92
CA ASN A 82 -8.29 -8.11 -13.25
C ASN A 82 -8.14 -7.23 -12.02
N HIS A 83 -8.95 -6.19 -11.94
CA HIS A 83 -8.91 -5.19 -10.89
C HIS A 83 -10.26 -5.13 -10.19
N HIS A 84 -10.25 -5.40 -8.89
CA HIS A 84 -11.39 -5.18 -8.01
C HIS A 84 -11.27 -3.79 -7.41
N THR A 85 -12.20 -2.90 -7.73
CA THR A 85 -12.17 -1.54 -7.20
C THR A 85 -12.54 -1.57 -5.71
N ARG A 86 -12.17 -0.51 -5.00
CA ARG A 86 -12.54 -0.35 -3.58
C ARG A 86 -14.06 -0.32 -3.36
N GLN A 87 -14.83 0.04 -4.38
CA GLN A 87 -16.30 0.04 -4.35
C GLN A 87 -16.91 -1.34 -4.61
N GLY A 88 -16.09 -2.34 -4.95
CA GLY A 88 -16.52 -3.71 -5.22
C GLY A 88 -16.77 -4.01 -6.69
N ASP A 89 -16.52 -3.06 -7.59
CA ASP A 89 -16.66 -3.30 -9.03
C ASP A 89 -15.54 -4.20 -9.54
N GLN A 90 -15.85 -5.00 -10.55
CA GLN A 90 -14.90 -5.81 -11.28
C GLN A 90 -14.61 -5.13 -12.62
N THR A 91 -13.36 -4.74 -12.83
CA THR A 91 -12.91 -4.11 -14.07
C THR A 91 -11.56 -4.67 -14.50
N VAL A 92 -11.10 -4.28 -15.67
CA VAL A 92 -9.74 -4.56 -16.14
C VAL A 92 -8.94 -3.27 -16.06
N SER A 93 -7.72 -3.35 -15.57
CA SER A 93 -6.82 -2.20 -15.48
C SER A 93 -5.45 -2.54 -16.03
N TRP A 94 -4.76 -1.53 -16.51
CA TRP A 94 -3.40 -1.61 -16.97
C TRP A 94 -2.43 -1.64 -15.80
N TYR A 95 -1.51 -2.60 -15.83
CA TYR A 95 -0.39 -2.68 -14.92
C TYR A 95 0.92 -2.76 -15.70
N ARG A 96 1.92 -2.01 -15.28
CA ARG A 96 3.29 -2.09 -15.80
C ARG A 96 4.28 -2.28 -14.66
N GLY A 97 5.28 -3.13 -14.90
CA GLY A 97 6.36 -3.35 -13.95
C GLY A 97 7.36 -2.19 -13.89
N PRO A 98 8.27 -2.19 -12.91
CA PRO A 98 9.30 -1.16 -12.77
C PRO A 98 10.46 -1.28 -13.79
N LEU A 99 10.63 -2.45 -14.40
CA LEU A 99 11.73 -2.75 -15.33
C LEU A 99 11.34 -2.39 -16.77
N LEU A 100 11.23 -1.09 -17.03
CA LEU A 100 10.93 -0.58 -18.37
C LEU A 100 12.23 -0.32 -19.17
N PRO A 101 12.25 -0.62 -20.47
CA PRO A 101 13.42 -0.41 -21.32
C PRO A 101 13.56 1.03 -21.82
N PHE A 102 12.69 1.93 -21.37
CA PHE A 102 12.71 3.36 -21.69
C PHE A 102 12.47 4.18 -20.43
N ARG A 103 12.88 5.45 -20.46
CA ARG A 103 12.69 6.38 -19.35
C ARG A 103 11.27 6.93 -19.37
N LEU A 104 10.63 6.98 -18.20
CA LEU A 104 9.35 7.63 -18.01
C LEU A 104 9.53 9.08 -17.57
N ASP A 105 8.79 9.99 -18.20
CA ASP A 105 8.77 11.41 -17.84
C ASP A 105 7.66 11.78 -16.83
N GLY A 106 6.96 10.77 -16.30
CA GLY A 106 5.87 10.94 -15.34
C GLY A 106 6.36 11.39 -13.96
N LYS A 107 5.92 12.58 -13.52
CA LYS A 107 6.16 13.08 -12.15
C LYS A 107 4.92 12.84 -11.29
N ILE A 108 5.09 12.12 -10.18
CA ILE A 108 4.05 11.96 -9.16
C ILE A 108 4.19 13.10 -8.14
N LYS A 109 3.07 13.68 -7.73
CA LYS A 109 3.06 14.68 -6.65
C LYS A 109 3.13 13.96 -5.29
N ILE A 110 4.15 14.30 -4.52
CA ILE A 110 4.37 13.81 -3.14
C ILE A 110 3.95 14.92 -2.18
N PRO A 111 3.32 14.63 -1.02
CA PRO A 111 2.99 13.31 -0.48
C PRO A 111 1.78 12.65 -1.15
N VAL A 112 1.85 11.33 -1.31
CA VAL A 112 0.76 10.50 -1.84
C VAL A 112 -0.07 9.96 -0.67
N PRO A 113 -1.33 10.41 -0.48
CA PRO A 113 -2.14 10.03 0.69
C PRO A 113 -2.60 8.56 0.66
N GLY A 114 -2.73 7.97 -0.53
CA GLY A 114 -3.16 6.58 -0.68
C GLY A 114 -2.98 6.06 -2.10
N PRO A 115 -3.14 4.74 -2.32
CA PRO A 115 -2.90 4.12 -3.61
C PRO A 115 -3.87 4.66 -4.68
N ASP A 116 -5.13 4.90 -4.31
CA ASP A 116 -6.17 5.42 -5.21
C ASP A 116 -5.81 6.80 -5.81
N SER A 117 -5.01 7.61 -5.10
CA SER A 117 -4.62 8.95 -5.57
C SER A 117 -3.56 8.92 -6.67
N VAL A 118 -2.92 7.77 -6.90
CA VAL A 118 -1.94 7.54 -7.96
C VAL A 118 -2.41 6.50 -8.99
N THR A 119 -3.70 6.15 -8.94
CA THR A 119 -4.37 5.43 -10.03
C THR A 119 -4.71 6.45 -11.12
N ALA A 120 -4.10 6.31 -12.30
CA ALA A 120 -4.36 7.22 -13.41
C ALA A 120 -5.49 6.68 -14.28
N TYR A 121 -6.45 7.53 -14.65
CA TYR A 121 -7.51 7.15 -15.59
C TYR A 121 -7.17 7.65 -16.99
N ASN A 122 -7.24 6.77 -17.98
CA ASN A 122 -7.09 7.15 -19.38
C ASN A 122 -8.48 7.32 -20.01
N PRO A 123 -8.90 8.55 -20.39
CA PRO A 123 -10.21 8.80 -20.96
C PRO A 123 -10.39 8.21 -22.37
N ASP A 124 -9.31 8.03 -23.12
CA ASP A 124 -9.38 7.55 -24.51
C ASP A 124 -9.71 6.05 -24.57
N THR A 125 -9.20 5.29 -23.59
CA THR A 125 -9.40 3.83 -23.50
C THR A 125 -10.41 3.43 -22.42
N GLY A 126 -10.78 4.35 -21.54
CA GLY A 126 -11.66 4.09 -20.39
C GLY A 126 -11.04 3.20 -19.30
N MET A 127 -9.73 2.92 -19.38
CA MET A 127 -9.03 2.02 -18.46
C MET A 127 -8.19 2.78 -17.43
N PHE A 128 -8.03 2.18 -16.25
CA PHE A 128 -7.14 2.68 -15.21
C PHE A 128 -5.72 2.12 -15.38
N ASP A 129 -4.70 2.93 -15.12
CA ASP A 129 -3.32 2.52 -14.88
C ASP A 129 -3.08 2.45 -13.36
N VAL A 130 -2.93 1.22 -12.85
CA VAL A 130 -2.73 0.92 -11.42
C VAL A 130 -1.26 0.73 -11.05
N SER A 131 -0.33 1.00 -11.96
CA SER A 131 1.09 0.68 -11.77
C SER A 131 1.70 1.42 -10.58
N TYR A 132 1.42 2.71 -10.44
CA TYR A 132 1.91 3.50 -9.30
C TYR A 132 1.15 3.18 -8.01
N ALA A 133 -0.13 2.84 -8.08
CA ALA A 133 -0.91 2.37 -6.93
C ALA A 133 -0.35 1.05 -6.38
N ALA A 134 0.03 0.13 -7.27
CA ALA A 134 0.70 -1.12 -6.92
C ALA A 134 2.08 -0.86 -6.30
N ALA A 135 2.88 0.04 -6.90
CA ALA A 135 4.19 0.41 -6.35
C ALA A 135 4.08 1.05 -4.96
N TRP A 136 3.11 1.96 -4.75
CA TRP A 136 2.84 2.56 -3.45
C TRP A 136 2.45 1.50 -2.41
N THR A 137 1.57 0.57 -2.79
CA THR A 137 1.12 -0.50 -1.90
C THR A 137 2.25 -1.46 -1.55
N LEU A 138 3.08 -1.84 -2.53
CA LEU A 138 4.26 -2.66 -2.32
C LEU A 138 5.26 -1.97 -1.38
N GLY A 139 5.52 -0.67 -1.58
CA GLY A 139 6.37 0.11 -0.68
C GLY A 139 5.84 0.12 0.75
N ARG A 140 4.52 0.29 0.93
CA ARG A 140 3.86 0.19 2.24
C ARG A 140 4.03 -1.20 2.86
N LEU A 141 3.88 -2.28 2.08
CA LEU A 141 4.04 -3.64 2.59
C LEU A 141 5.49 -3.94 3.00
N LEU A 142 6.48 -3.51 2.22
CA LEU A 142 7.90 -3.62 2.56
C LEU A 142 8.25 -2.82 3.81
N ALA A 143 7.70 -1.61 3.93
CA ALA A 143 7.83 -0.79 5.12
C ALA A 143 7.24 -1.48 6.37
N LEU A 144 6.06 -2.09 6.24
CA LEU A 144 5.42 -2.84 7.33
C LEU A 144 6.16 -4.12 7.71
N GLN A 145 6.83 -4.77 6.75
CA GLN A 145 7.65 -5.95 7.00
C GLN A 145 8.89 -5.63 7.84
N ASN A 146 9.40 -4.40 7.75
CA ASN A 146 10.57 -3.97 8.50
C ASN A 146 10.17 -3.41 9.87
N ASN A 147 10.31 -4.23 10.92
CA ASN A 147 9.96 -3.85 12.29
C ASN A 147 10.66 -2.56 12.75
N HIS A 148 11.96 -2.41 12.47
CA HIS A 148 12.71 -1.22 12.89
C HIS A 148 12.17 0.06 12.22
N PHE A 149 11.86 -0.02 10.93
CA PHE A 149 11.22 1.08 10.22
C PHE A 149 9.84 1.40 10.82
N ALA A 150 9.03 0.38 11.09
CA ALA A 150 7.67 0.54 11.64
C ALA A 150 7.68 1.17 13.04
N GLU A 151 8.59 0.74 13.92
CA GLU A 151 8.78 1.32 15.27
C GLU A 151 9.18 2.79 15.20
N ASN A 152 10.18 3.12 14.38
CA ASN A 152 10.63 4.51 14.20
C ASN A 152 9.50 5.38 13.63
N LEU A 153 8.77 4.88 12.63
CA LEU A 153 7.63 5.60 12.05
C LEU A 153 6.51 5.82 13.08
N TYR A 154 6.24 4.83 13.94
CA TYR A 154 5.25 4.95 15.01
C TYR A 154 5.66 5.98 16.06
N ASN A 155 6.90 5.93 16.53
CA ASN A 155 7.43 6.88 17.50
C ASN A 155 7.40 8.32 16.94
N TRP A 156 7.85 8.50 15.71
CA TRP A 156 7.78 9.79 15.02
C TRP A 156 6.34 10.30 14.91
N LYS A 157 5.38 9.46 14.51
CA LYS A 157 3.96 9.86 14.45
C LYS A 157 3.43 10.27 15.81
N ARG A 158 3.76 9.52 16.86
CA ARG A 158 3.35 9.81 18.24
C ARG A 158 3.90 11.16 18.70
N GLU A 159 5.18 11.43 18.46
CA GLU A 159 5.82 12.71 18.80
C GLU A 159 5.13 13.89 18.10
N ASN A 160 4.88 13.81 16.79
CA ASN A 160 4.18 14.87 16.05
C ASN A 160 2.74 15.08 16.56
N ILE A 161 2.03 14.02 16.91
CA ILE A 161 0.68 14.13 17.48
C ILE A 161 0.73 14.83 18.83
N LEU A 162 1.67 14.44 19.70
CA LEU A 162 1.83 15.07 21.02
C LEU A 162 2.21 16.55 20.90
N GLU A 163 3.09 16.91 19.96
CA GLU A 163 3.43 18.29 19.67
C GLU A 163 2.21 19.09 19.16
N ALA A 164 1.44 18.53 18.24
CA ALA A 164 0.22 19.16 17.73
C ALA A 164 -0.83 19.36 18.83
N ILE A 165 -1.01 18.38 19.72
CA ILE A 165 -1.90 18.49 20.88
C ILE A 165 -1.41 19.59 21.83
N SER A 166 -0.13 19.62 22.18
CA SER A 166 0.43 20.64 23.07
C SER A 166 0.27 22.06 22.51
N ASN A 167 0.50 22.23 21.20
CA ASN A 167 0.30 23.51 20.53
C ASN A 167 -1.18 23.92 20.54
N PHE A 168 -2.09 22.98 20.27
CA PHE A 168 -3.53 23.24 20.31
C PHE A 168 -4.03 23.58 21.72
N GLU A 169 -3.52 22.90 22.75
CA GLU A 169 -3.81 23.19 24.16
C GLU A 169 -3.34 24.60 24.53
N ALA A 170 -2.11 24.97 24.16
CA ALA A 170 -1.56 26.30 24.40
C ALA A 170 -2.37 27.40 23.72
N GLU A 171 -2.79 27.20 22.47
CA GLU A 171 -3.65 28.15 21.74
C GLU A 171 -5.04 28.26 22.39
N THR A 172 -5.61 27.14 22.81
CA THR A 172 -6.92 27.10 23.48
C THR A 172 -6.86 27.84 24.82
N ILE A 173 -5.85 27.56 25.65
CA ILE A 173 -5.64 28.24 26.94
C ILE A 173 -5.44 29.74 26.73
N LYS A 174 -4.64 30.14 25.73
CA LYS A 174 -4.42 31.55 25.43
C LYS A 174 -5.72 32.24 25.04
N ARG A 175 -6.56 31.58 24.22
CA ARG A 175 -7.85 32.13 23.82
C ARG A 175 -8.82 32.25 24.99
N THR A 176 -8.95 31.21 25.82
CA THR A 176 -9.86 31.25 26.98
C THR A 176 -9.43 32.31 28.01
N LEU A 177 -8.12 32.43 28.28
CA LEU A 177 -7.61 33.50 29.15
C LEU A 177 -7.90 34.90 28.57
N LEU A 178 -7.76 35.09 27.26
CA LEU A 178 -8.06 36.36 26.61
C LEU A 178 -9.56 36.71 26.63
N GLU A 179 -10.44 35.70 26.58
CA GLU A 179 -11.89 35.88 26.73
C GLU A 179 -12.24 36.27 28.18
N ILE A 180 -11.68 35.58 29.19
CA ILE A 180 -11.88 35.91 30.62
C ILE A 180 -11.38 37.32 30.96
N VAL A 181 -10.19 37.70 30.50
CA VAL A 181 -9.61 39.04 30.75
C VAL A 181 -10.42 40.15 30.08
N LYS A 182 -11.18 39.85 29.02
CA LYS A 182 -12.07 40.83 28.36
C LYS A 182 -13.42 40.97 29.06
N GLU A 183 -13.89 39.94 29.76
CA GLU A 183 -15.19 39.96 30.46
C GLU A 183 -15.12 40.60 31.86
N GLU A 184 -13.94 40.70 32.49
CA GLU A 184 -13.78 41.39 33.77
C GLU A 184 -13.40 42.88 33.60
N PRO A 185 -14.26 43.85 33.98
CA PRO A 185 -13.87 45.26 34.00
C PRO A 185 -12.95 45.50 35.20
N ALA A 186 -11.69 45.85 34.92
CA ALA A 186 -10.72 46.49 35.81
C ALA A 186 -10.98 46.30 37.33
N LEU A 187 -10.55 45.15 37.86
CA LEU A 187 -10.47 44.92 39.31
C LEU A 187 -9.68 46.06 39.97
N LYS A 188 -10.41 46.89 40.74
CA LYS A 188 -9.78 47.84 41.66
C LYS A 188 -9.01 47.04 42.71
N LEU A 189 -7.78 47.48 42.92
CA LEU A 189 -6.75 46.78 43.68
C LEU A 189 -7.02 46.86 45.19
N ASP A 190 -7.90 46.00 45.72
CA ASP A 190 -7.95 45.67 47.15
C ASP A 190 -7.46 44.23 47.35
N THR A 191 -6.34 44.09 48.06
CA THR A 191 -5.42 42.95 47.95
C THR A 191 -5.87 41.67 48.65
N MET A 192 -6.92 41.71 49.47
CA MET A 192 -7.38 40.53 50.24
C MET A 192 -8.55 39.78 49.59
N GLU A 193 -9.55 40.48 49.04
CA GLU A 193 -10.66 39.83 48.33
C GLU A 193 -10.19 39.19 47.02
N ASN A 194 -9.17 39.78 46.37
CA ASN A 194 -8.62 39.27 45.12
C ASN A 194 -7.90 37.94 45.30
N LEU A 195 -7.25 37.70 46.46
CA LEU A 195 -6.62 36.41 46.76
C LEU A 195 -7.66 35.30 46.99
N GLU A 196 -8.81 35.63 47.55
CA GLU A 196 -9.91 34.67 47.72
C GLU A 196 -10.59 34.37 46.38
N LEU A 197 -10.84 35.39 45.56
CA LEU A 197 -11.42 35.22 44.23
C LEU A 197 -10.49 34.42 43.31
N ILE A 198 -9.18 34.70 43.32
CA ILE A 198 -8.19 33.92 42.56
C ILE A 198 -8.17 32.46 43.04
N ASN A 199 -8.18 32.21 44.34
CA ASN A 199 -8.21 30.85 44.87
C ASN A 199 -9.52 30.11 44.55
N LEU A 200 -10.65 30.83 44.50
CA LEU A 200 -11.95 30.27 44.13
C LEU A 200 -11.99 29.89 42.65
N SER A 201 -11.50 30.78 41.77
CA SER A 201 -11.42 30.55 40.33
C SER A 201 -10.44 29.40 39.99
N ILE A 202 -9.28 29.34 40.66
CA ILE A 202 -8.34 28.21 40.51
C ILE A 202 -8.98 26.90 40.95
N LYS A 203 -9.74 26.87 42.05
CA LYS A 203 -10.47 25.67 42.48
C LYS A 203 -11.54 25.23 41.48
N GLN A 204 -12.27 26.18 40.89
CA GLN A 204 -13.28 25.87 39.87
C GLN A 204 -12.65 25.31 38.59
N ILE A 205 -11.54 25.90 38.13
CA ILE A 205 -10.80 25.41 36.97
C ILE A 205 -10.25 24.00 37.21
N LEU A 206 -9.68 23.74 38.40
CA LEU A 206 -9.20 22.40 38.77
C LEU A 206 -10.34 21.38 38.85
N ALA A 207 -11.52 21.78 39.36
CA ALA A 207 -12.69 20.91 39.43
C ALA A 207 -13.23 20.56 38.04
N GLU A 208 -13.31 21.52 37.11
CA GLU A 208 -13.69 21.24 35.73
C GLU A 208 -12.68 20.35 35.00
N PHE A 209 -11.39 20.58 35.25
CA PHE A 209 -10.33 19.78 34.65
C PHE A 209 -10.45 18.31 35.10
N ILE A 210 -10.55 18.04 36.41
CA ILE A 210 -10.72 16.69 36.96
C ILE A 210 -11.99 16.01 36.39
N ARG A 211 -13.09 16.78 36.26
CA ARG A 211 -14.36 16.26 35.72
C ARG A 211 -14.25 15.85 34.25
N LYS A 212 -13.49 16.60 33.44
CA LYS A 212 -13.24 16.25 32.03
C LYS A 212 -12.27 15.07 31.88
N THR A 213 -11.28 14.95 32.76
CA THR A 213 -10.32 13.83 32.72
C THR A 213 -10.97 12.50 33.09
N GLN A 214 -11.93 12.47 34.02
CA GLN A 214 -12.68 11.26 34.39
C GLN A 214 -13.64 10.75 33.30
N ILE A 215 -14.00 11.57 32.31
CA ILE A 215 -14.87 11.16 31.19
C ILE A 215 -14.06 10.42 30.11
N HIS A 216 -12.73 10.47 30.15
CA HIS A 216 -11.85 9.79 29.17
C HIS A 216 -11.31 8.42 29.63
N GLU A 217 -11.66 7.92 30.82
CA GLU A 217 -11.29 6.58 31.31
C GLU A 217 -12.44 5.54 31.32
N LEU A 218 -13.52 5.80 30.58
CA LEU A 218 -14.59 4.83 30.24
C LEU A 218 -14.69 4.67 28.71
#